data_AF-A0A6N9NKN9-F1
#
_entry.id   AF-A0A6N9NKN9-F1
#
_cell.length_a   1.000
_cell.length_b   1.000
_cell.length_c   1.000
_cell.angle_alpha   90.00
_cell.angle_beta   90.00
_cell.angle_gamma   90.00
#
_symmetry.space_group_name_H-M   'P 1'
#
loop_
_entity.id
_entity.type
_entity.pdbx_description
1 polymer ?
#
loop_
_entity_poly.entity_id
_entity_poly.type
_entity_poly.pdbx_seq_one_letter_code
_entity_poly.pdbx_strand_id
1 'polypeptide(L)'
;MSFIPKSNSSKTLVSILIVVSIVLLRFAWGNFDWTYFIVLGDNFVSEQIIGEEVIIQKGPGYDGQFYYALAKDPFSFEKVKGGVIVDHPPYRHQRILYPLLAHIAAFGIPSFIPFMLVLINMISLIIISFTVSNFKFIASIKWSFYLPFLISGLWMSLSRDLTECIEVLLLVLALKSLFENRLYLFVFLSSLALLTRETTIIFIGAMTAIWFWRDMSSPQLLRYKIQNSLLLTVPFLLLSFWKLILLHSYPSSELVSASSNITFPFNGLYMSFKISKKLYRIFGLDRFSHLAILHIWSRN
;
A
#
# COMPACT_ATOMS: atom_id res chain seq x y z
N MET A 1 42.73 0.67 -9.67
CA MET A 1 41.69 0.92 -10.69
C MET A 1 40.43 1.39 -9.98
N SER A 2 40.18 2.70 -10.02
CA SER A 2 39.03 3.37 -9.43
C SER A 2 37.74 3.02 -10.18
N PHE A 3 36.88 2.21 -9.58
CA PHE A 3 35.51 2.01 -10.06
C PHE A 3 34.69 3.28 -9.79
N ILE A 4 34.72 4.22 -10.74
CA ILE A 4 33.74 5.30 -10.80
C ILE A 4 32.40 4.62 -11.19
N PRO A 5 31.36 4.65 -10.34
CA PRO A 5 30.07 4.09 -10.72
C PRO A 5 29.52 4.88 -11.92
N LYS A 6 29.36 4.21 -13.07
CA LYS A 6 28.62 4.75 -14.22
C LYS A 6 27.27 5.27 -13.73
N SER A 7 26.94 6.52 -14.02
CA SER A 7 25.82 7.20 -13.37
C SER A 7 24.51 6.44 -13.63
N ASN A 8 23.85 6.05 -12.54
CA ASN A 8 22.53 5.44 -12.56
C ASN A 8 21.42 6.42 -12.98
N SER A 9 21.78 7.67 -13.28
CA SER A 9 20.88 8.79 -13.57
C SER A 9 19.94 8.52 -14.74
N SER A 10 20.41 7.87 -15.81
CA SER A 10 19.56 7.56 -16.97
C SER A 10 18.45 6.57 -16.65
N LYS A 11 18.73 5.55 -15.84
CA LYS A 11 17.73 4.54 -15.44
C LYS A 11 16.73 5.11 -14.45
N THR A 12 17.19 5.92 -13.49
CA THR A 12 16.30 6.64 -12.58
C THR A 12 15.36 7.57 -13.35
N LEU A 13 15.87 8.28 -14.36
CA LEU A 13 15.04 9.12 -15.22
C LEU A 13 13.98 8.28 -15.96
N VAL A 14 14.35 7.14 -16.54
CA VAL A 14 13.40 6.24 -17.19
C VAL A 14 12.33 5.74 -16.21
N SER A 15 12.71 5.33 -15.00
CA SER A 15 11.77 4.94 -13.95
C SER A 15 10.76 6.05 -13.62
N ILE A 16 11.24 7.28 -13.47
CA ILE A 16 10.38 8.45 -13.23
C ILE A 16 9.42 8.65 -14.41
N LEU A 17 9.94 8.65 -15.64
CA LEU A 17 9.14 8.85 -16.84
C LEU A 17 8.05 7.78 -17.00
N ILE A 18 8.35 6.51 -16.73
CA ILE A 18 7.35 5.42 -16.80
C ILE A 18 6.23 5.69 -15.80
N VAL A 19 6.58 5.92 -14.53
CA VAL A 19 5.60 6.12 -13.46
C VAL A 19 4.76 7.37 -13.72
N VAL A 20 5.39 8.50 -14.03
CA VAL A 20 4.70 9.77 -14.33
C VAL A 20 3.81 9.63 -15.56
N SER A 21 4.27 8.97 -16.62
CA SER A 21 3.47 8.78 -17.83
C SER A 21 2.21 7.97 -17.55
N ILE A 22 2.30 6.88 -16.77
CA ILE A 22 1.15 6.07 -16.40
C ILE A 22 0.16 6.86 -15.53
N VAL A 23 0.66 7.62 -14.56
CA VAL A 23 -0.18 8.49 -13.72
C VAL A 23 -0.89 9.55 -14.58
N LEU A 24 -0.16 10.23 -15.47
CA LEU A 24 -0.73 11.26 -16.35
C LEU A 24 -1.74 10.68 -17.35
N LEU A 25 -1.49 9.50 -17.91
CA LEU A 25 -2.45 8.81 -18.78
C LEU A 25 -3.73 8.48 -18.03
N ARG A 26 -3.63 8.01 -16.78
CA ARG A 26 -4.80 7.73 -15.94
C ARG A 26 -5.52 9.01 -15.51
N PHE A 27 -4.78 10.07 -15.20
CA PHE A 27 -5.34 11.38 -14.88
C PHE A 27 -6.11 11.96 -16.06
N ALA A 28 -5.55 11.90 -17.28
CA ALA A 28 -6.25 12.29 -18.50
C ALA A 28 -7.50 11.43 -18.78
N TRP A 29 -7.42 10.11 -18.53
CA TRP A 29 -8.57 9.21 -18.63
C TRP A 29 -9.68 9.54 -17.63
N GLY A 30 -9.30 10.04 -16.46
CA GLY A 30 -10.20 10.55 -15.43
C GLY A 30 -10.68 11.99 -15.65
N ASN A 31 -10.64 12.51 -16.89
CA ASN A 31 -11.01 13.89 -17.24
C ASN A 31 -10.23 14.97 -16.48
N PHE A 32 -8.95 14.71 -16.17
CA PHE A 32 -8.07 15.62 -15.42
C PHE A 32 -8.55 15.90 -13.99
N ASP A 33 -9.19 14.92 -13.36
CA ASP A 33 -9.61 14.95 -11.97
C ASP A 33 -8.88 13.87 -11.14
N TRP A 34 -8.18 14.31 -10.08
CA TRP A 34 -7.45 13.42 -9.18
C TRP A 34 -8.37 12.48 -8.40
N THR A 35 -9.63 12.85 -8.20
CA THR A 35 -10.61 12.02 -7.50
C THR A 35 -10.93 10.73 -8.25
N TYR A 36 -10.60 10.66 -9.55
CA TYR A 36 -10.72 9.43 -10.34
C TYR A 36 -9.90 8.26 -9.76
N PHE A 37 -8.78 8.55 -9.08
CA PHE A 37 -7.93 7.53 -8.45
C PHE A 37 -8.55 6.93 -7.19
N ILE A 38 -9.48 7.63 -6.55
CA ILE A 38 -10.14 7.17 -5.31
C ILE A 38 -11.03 5.96 -5.60
N VAL A 39 -11.65 5.95 -6.79
CA VAL A 39 -12.68 4.99 -7.21
C VAL A 39 -13.80 4.89 -6.17
N LEU A 40 -14.38 6.05 -5.84
CA LEU A 40 -15.48 6.18 -4.89
C LEU A 40 -16.77 5.57 -5.48
N GLY A 41 -17.35 4.61 -4.77
CA GLY A 41 -18.59 3.94 -5.12
C GLY A 41 -19.82 4.61 -4.50
N ASP A 42 -20.93 4.65 -5.25
CA ASP A 42 -22.22 5.19 -4.78
C ASP A 42 -22.80 4.48 -3.54
N ASN A 43 -22.44 3.20 -3.33
CA ASN A 43 -22.82 2.44 -2.14
C ASN A 43 -22.29 3.02 -0.81
N PHE A 44 -21.23 3.83 -0.85
CA PHE A 44 -20.54 4.36 0.34
C PHE A 44 -20.59 5.88 0.44
N VAL A 45 -21.47 6.51 -0.32
CA VAL A 45 -21.67 7.96 -0.31
C VAL A 45 -22.70 8.36 0.75
N SER A 46 -22.39 9.38 1.55
CA SER A 46 -23.36 10.03 2.45
C SER A 46 -23.90 11.33 1.86
N GLU A 47 -24.98 11.86 2.43
CA GLU A 47 -25.55 13.15 2.00
C GLU A 47 -24.55 14.32 2.12
N GLN A 48 -23.53 14.19 2.97
CA GLN A 48 -22.50 15.23 3.16
C GLN A 48 -21.56 15.38 1.96
N ILE A 49 -21.46 14.38 1.07
CA ILE A 49 -20.62 14.50 -0.14
C ILE A 49 -21.34 15.25 -1.26
N ILE A 50 -22.66 15.43 -1.14
CA ILE A 50 -23.49 16.08 -2.15
C ILE A 50 -23.07 17.55 -2.23
N GLY A 51 -22.38 17.91 -3.31
CA GLY A 51 -21.85 19.26 -3.53
C GLY A 51 -20.32 19.35 -3.58
N GLU A 52 -19.60 18.26 -3.29
CA GLU A 52 -18.17 18.20 -3.58
C GLU A 52 -17.93 17.78 -5.05
N GLU A 53 -16.90 18.35 -5.67
CA GLU A 53 -16.41 17.93 -6.99
C GLU A 53 -15.60 16.63 -6.85
N VAL A 54 -16.31 15.51 -6.68
CA VAL A 54 -15.73 14.16 -6.58
C VAL A 54 -16.43 13.23 -7.56
N ILE A 55 -15.64 12.48 -8.35
CA ILE A 55 -16.17 11.47 -9.26
C ILE A 55 -16.72 10.28 -8.47
N ILE A 56 -18.05 10.10 -8.54
CA ILE A 56 -18.76 8.94 -7.98
C ILE A 56 -19.02 7.93 -9.09
N GLN A 57 -18.65 6.67 -8.84
CA GLN A 57 -18.81 5.56 -9.77
C GLN A 57 -19.93 4.62 -9.28
N LYS A 58 -20.64 4.00 -10.22
CA LYS A 58 -21.69 3.03 -9.86
C LYS A 58 -21.10 1.76 -9.28
N GLY A 59 -21.61 1.31 -8.14
CA GLY A 59 -21.24 0.06 -7.50
C GLY A 59 -20.38 0.25 -6.23
N PRO A 60 -19.67 -0.79 -5.79
CA PRO A 60 -19.01 -0.80 -4.48
C PRO A 60 -17.76 0.10 -4.40
N GLY A 61 -17.24 0.59 -5.52
CA GLY A 61 -15.97 1.32 -5.55
C GLY A 61 -14.77 0.44 -5.18
N TYR A 62 -13.70 1.07 -4.67
CA TYR A 62 -12.53 0.38 -4.10
C TYR A 62 -12.13 0.95 -2.74
N ASP A 63 -11.26 0.21 -2.06
CA ASP A 63 -10.70 0.54 -0.75
C ASP A 63 -10.09 1.95 -0.63
N GLY A 64 -9.62 2.54 -1.74
CA GLY A 64 -9.07 3.91 -1.80
C GLY A 64 -10.02 4.98 -1.25
N GLN A 65 -11.33 4.80 -1.44
CA GLN A 65 -12.36 5.69 -0.91
C GLN A 65 -12.32 5.84 0.60
N PHE A 66 -11.96 4.77 1.32
CA PHE A 66 -11.87 4.80 2.78
C PHE A 66 -10.59 5.48 3.25
N TYR A 67 -9.48 5.35 2.51
CA TYR A 67 -8.26 6.08 2.79
C TYR A 67 -8.42 7.57 2.48
N TYR A 68 -9.15 7.92 1.41
CA TYR A 68 -9.55 9.30 1.16
C TYR A 68 -10.39 9.89 2.30
N ALA A 69 -11.41 9.16 2.77
CA ALA A 69 -12.23 9.54 3.91
C ALA A 69 -11.40 9.78 5.18
N LEU A 70 -10.49 8.85 5.49
CA LEU A 70 -9.57 8.96 6.63
C LEU A 70 -8.57 10.10 6.46
N ALA A 71 -8.15 10.43 5.23
CA ALA A 71 -7.22 11.53 5.01
C ALA A 71 -7.88 12.90 5.21
N LYS A 72 -9.19 13.02 5.01
CA LYS A 72 -9.94 14.25 5.33
C LYS A 72 -9.96 14.52 6.83
N ASP A 73 -10.21 13.47 7.63
CA ASP A 73 -10.23 13.57 9.09
C ASP A 73 -9.63 12.31 9.73
N PRO A 74 -8.30 12.26 9.93
CA PRO A 74 -7.61 11.08 10.43
C PRO A 74 -7.82 10.83 11.93
N PHE A 75 -8.37 11.80 12.67
CA PHE A 75 -8.55 11.70 14.12
C PHE A 75 -10.02 11.54 14.52
N SER A 76 -10.96 11.70 13.60
CA SER A 76 -12.35 11.28 13.82
C SER A 76 -12.49 9.76 13.87
N PHE A 77 -13.33 9.29 14.79
CA PHE A 77 -13.74 7.89 14.94
C PHE A 77 -15.20 7.67 14.57
N GLU A 78 -15.78 8.60 13.79
CA GLU A 78 -17.12 8.44 13.24
C GLU A 78 -17.12 7.48 12.04
N LYS A 79 -18.24 6.82 11.80
CA LYS A 79 -18.40 5.95 10.64
C LYS A 79 -18.39 6.73 9.32
N VAL A 80 -18.95 7.94 9.33
CA VAL A 80 -19.00 8.83 8.16
C VAL A 80 -17.87 9.84 8.29
N LYS A 81 -16.97 9.89 7.30
CA LYS A 81 -15.83 10.82 7.29
C LYS A 81 -15.75 11.52 5.95
N GLY A 82 -15.88 12.85 5.98
CA GLY A 82 -15.75 13.68 4.79
C GLY A 82 -16.62 13.21 3.62
N GLY A 83 -17.89 12.88 3.90
CA GLY A 83 -18.85 12.44 2.89
C GLY A 83 -18.86 10.95 2.55
N VAL A 84 -17.95 10.16 3.11
CA VAL A 84 -17.85 8.72 2.82
C VAL A 84 -18.22 7.89 4.04
N ILE A 85 -19.11 6.92 3.86
CA ILE A 85 -19.51 5.92 4.85
C ILE A 85 -18.43 4.82 4.86
N VAL A 86 -17.60 4.77 5.89
CA VAL A 86 -16.53 3.77 5.99
C VAL A 86 -17.12 2.41 6.38
N ASP A 87 -16.75 1.37 5.64
CA ASP A 87 -17.31 0.01 5.75
C ASP A 87 -17.00 -0.67 7.09
N HIS A 88 -15.71 -0.79 7.40
CA HIS A 88 -15.15 -1.37 8.61
C HIS A 88 -14.18 -0.36 9.23
N PRO A 89 -14.70 0.71 9.88
CA PRO A 89 -13.87 1.83 10.33
C PRO A 89 -12.67 1.39 11.18
N PRO A 90 -12.79 0.51 12.19
CA PRO A 90 -11.63 0.06 12.99
C PRO A 90 -10.58 -0.69 12.16
N TYR A 91 -11.00 -1.44 11.14
CA TYR A 91 -10.09 -2.17 10.27
C TYR A 91 -9.34 -1.23 9.31
N ARG A 92 -10.06 -0.28 8.68
CA ARG A 92 -9.45 0.71 7.78
C ARG A 92 -8.51 1.64 8.53
N HIS A 93 -8.89 2.05 9.73
CA HIS A 93 -8.14 2.99 10.57
C HIS A 93 -6.88 2.38 11.21
N GLN A 94 -6.75 1.04 11.24
CA GLN A 94 -5.46 0.39 11.56
C GLN A 94 -4.34 0.80 10.59
N ARG A 95 -4.72 1.15 9.36
CA ARG A 95 -3.82 1.48 8.25
C ARG A 95 -3.65 2.99 8.09
N ILE A 96 -3.48 3.68 9.22
CA ILE A 96 -3.53 5.14 9.32
C ILE A 96 -2.37 5.87 8.65
N LEU A 97 -1.22 5.22 8.45
CA LEU A 97 -0.03 5.96 8.02
C LEU A 97 -0.23 6.62 6.65
N TYR A 98 -0.80 5.91 5.69
CA TYR A 98 -1.03 6.44 4.35
C TYR A 98 -1.98 7.65 4.33
N PRO A 99 -3.22 7.57 4.88
CA PRO A 99 -4.10 8.74 4.94
C PRO A 99 -3.56 9.88 5.79
N LEU A 100 -2.83 9.58 6.88
CA LEU A 100 -2.20 10.61 7.70
C LEU A 100 -1.10 11.37 6.95
N LEU A 101 -0.27 10.68 6.16
CA LEU A 101 0.74 11.32 5.31
C LEU A 101 0.07 12.25 4.28
N ALA A 102 -1.03 11.80 3.66
CA ALA A 102 -1.78 12.63 2.71
C ALA A 102 -2.42 13.85 3.39
N HIS A 103 -2.99 13.67 4.58
CA HIS A 103 -3.56 14.75 5.38
C HIS A 103 -2.51 15.84 5.71
N ILE A 104 -1.34 15.42 6.19
CA ILE A 104 -0.23 16.33 6.52
C ILE A 104 0.28 17.02 5.26
N ALA A 105 0.46 16.27 4.16
CA ALA A 105 0.95 16.81 2.88
C ALA A 105 -0.04 17.76 2.21
N ALA A 106 -1.33 17.67 2.52
CA ALA A 106 -2.36 18.58 2.04
C ALA A 106 -2.37 19.94 2.78
N PHE A 107 -1.59 20.09 3.86
CA PHE A 107 -1.50 21.34 4.65
C PHE A 107 -2.87 21.88 5.11
N GLY A 108 -3.80 20.99 5.43
CA GLY A 108 -5.16 21.35 5.86
C GLY A 108 -6.10 21.80 4.74
N ILE A 109 -5.71 21.67 3.47
CA ILE A 109 -6.54 21.98 2.30
C ILE A 109 -7.18 20.69 1.76
N PRO A 110 -8.48 20.42 2.01
CA PRO A 110 -9.08 19.13 1.67
C PRO A 110 -9.07 18.78 0.19
N SER A 111 -9.13 19.78 -0.70
CA SER A 111 -9.10 19.57 -2.16
C SER A 111 -7.75 19.06 -2.69
N PHE A 112 -6.67 19.19 -1.92
CA PHE A 112 -5.35 18.64 -2.29
C PHE A 112 -5.19 17.17 -1.92
N ILE A 113 -6.04 16.62 -1.05
CA ILE A 113 -5.92 15.24 -0.56
C ILE A 113 -5.89 14.20 -1.70
N PRO A 114 -6.80 14.23 -2.71
CA PRO A 114 -6.75 13.27 -3.82
C PRO A 114 -5.40 13.27 -4.54
N PHE A 115 -4.86 14.47 -4.82
CA PHE A 115 -3.55 14.60 -5.44
C PHE A 115 -2.42 14.06 -4.54
N MET A 116 -2.46 14.36 -3.24
CA MET A 116 -1.42 13.92 -2.30
C MET A 116 -1.38 12.40 -2.12
N LEU A 117 -2.54 11.73 -2.13
CA LEU A 117 -2.63 10.27 -2.11
C LEU A 117 -1.87 9.66 -3.30
N VAL A 118 -2.20 10.10 -4.52
CA VAL A 118 -1.54 9.66 -5.74
C VAL A 118 -0.04 9.98 -5.70
N LEU A 119 0.33 11.20 -5.29
CA LEU A 119 1.72 11.65 -5.23
C LEU A 119 2.57 10.79 -4.27
N ILE A 120 2.05 10.45 -3.09
CA ILE A 120 2.74 9.60 -2.12
C ILE A 120 3.00 8.21 -2.70
N ASN A 121 2.00 7.59 -3.34
CA ASN A 121 2.18 6.29 -3.98
C ASN A 121 3.17 6.36 -5.16
N MET A 122 3.09 7.43 -5.95
CA MET A 122 3.98 7.68 -7.10
C MET A 122 5.45 7.78 -6.65
N ILE A 123 5.72 8.63 -5.66
CA ILE A 123 7.06 8.81 -5.07
C ILE A 123 7.54 7.49 -4.46
N SER A 124 6.66 6.78 -3.75
CA SER A 124 7.00 5.50 -3.14
C SER A 124 7.48 4.50 -4.17
N LEU A 125 6.78 4.36 -5.29
CA LEU A 125 7.14 3.45 -6.37
C LEU A 125 8.50 3.79 -7.02
N ILE A 126 8.79 5.10 -7.19
CA ILE A 126 10.07 5.58 -7.71
C ILE A 126 11.21 5.26 -6.72
N ILE A 127 11.02 5.50 -5.42
CA ILE A 127 12.03 5.22 -4.40
C ILE A 127 12.24 3.71 -4.23
N ILE A 128 11.20 2.89 -4.37
CA ILE A 128 11.34 1.42 -4.40
C ILE A 128 12.26 1.01 -5.56
N SER A 129 11.99 1.48 -6.78
CA SER A 129 12.82 1.22 -7.97
C SER A 129 14.30 1.54 -7.72
N PHE A 130 14.57 2.73 -7.17
CA PHE A 130 15.93 3.13 -6.82
C PHE A 130 16.54 2.24 -5.73
N THR A 131 15.80 1.98 -4.65
CA THR A 131 16.33 1.23 -3.50
C THR A 131 16.64 -0.21 -3.85
N VAL A 132 15.73 -0.88 -4.57
CA VAL A 132 15.91 -2.27 -5.02
C VAL A 132 17.16 -2.41 -5.90
N SER A 133 17.38 -1.47 -6.82
CA SER A 133 18.55 -1.51 -7.70
C SER A 133 19.90 -1.43 -6.99
N ASN A 134 19.92 -0.87 -5.78
CA ASN A 134 21.12 -0.66 -4.98
C ASN A 134 21.47 -1.85 -4.08
N PHE A 135 20.65 -2.90 -4.04
CA PHE A 135 21.00 -4.12 -3.30
C PHE A 135 22.18 -4.84 -3.97
N LYS A 136 23.25 -5.09 -3.20
CA LYS A 136 24.51 -5.65 -3.71
C LYS A 136 24.34 -6.98 -4.47
N PHE A 137 23.40 -7.83 -4.05
CA PHE A 137 23.16 -9.14 -4.66
C PHE A 137 22.45 -9.09 -6.03
N ILE A 138 21.78 -7.98 -6.35
CA ILE A 138 21.11 -7.74 -7.65
C ILE A 138 21.66 -6.52 -8.40
N ALA A 139 22.67 -5.84 -7.86
CA ALA A 139 23.27 -4.66 -8.49
C ALA A 139 23.96 -4.97 -9.83
N SER A 140 24.39 -6.22 -10.04
CA SER A 140 24.95 -6.69 -11.31
C SER A 140 23.88 -6.85 -12.41
N ILE A 141 22.61 -7.00 -12.03
CA ILE A 141 21.49 -7.14 -12.96
C ILE A 141 21.13 -5.76 -13.50
N LYS A 142 21.48 -5.52 -14.77
CA LYS A 142 21.34 -4.18 -15.40
C LYS A 142 19.94 -3.60 -15.36
N TRP A 143 18.91 -4.45 -15.30
CA TRP A 143 17.48 -4.10 -15.35
C TRP A 143 16.78 -4.18 -13.98
N SER A 144 17.53 -4.31 -12.87
CA SER A 144 16.96 -4.41 -11.51
C SER A 144 16.08 -3.23 -11.10
N PHE A 145 16.30 -2.04 -11.68
CA PHE A 145 15.44 -0.86 -11.53
C PHE A 145 13.98 -1.11 -11.93
N TYR A 146 13.74 -1.98 -12.91
CA TYR A 146 12.42 -2.22 -13.48
C TYR A 146 11.67 -3.36 -12.76
N LEU A 147 12.32 -4.10 -11.86
CA LEU A 147 11.70 -5.22 -11.14
C LEU A 147 10.41 -4.81 -10.41
N PRO A 148 10.35 -3.68 -9.68
CA PRO A 148 9.11 -3.28 -9.02
C PRO A 148 7.96 -3.01 -10.00
N PHE A 149 8.27 -2.58 -11.22
CA PHE A 149 7.25 -2.32 -12.25
C PHE A 149 6.65 -3.60 -12.84
N LEU A 150 7.26 -4.76 -12.61
CA LEU A 150 6.68 -6.05 -13.00
C LEU A 150 5.64 -6.55 -11.99
N ILE A 151 5.54 -5.90 -10.83
CA ILE A 151 4.57 -6.25 -9.79
C ILE A 151 3.27 -5.50 -10.09
N SER A 152 2.32 -6.18 -10.74
CA SER A 152 1.01 -5.60 -11.10
C SER A 152 0.26 -5.03 -9.90
N GLY A 153 0.43 -5.61 -8.70
CA GLY A 153 -0.17 -5.12 -7.46
C GLY A 153 0.24 -3.69 -7.10
N LEU A 154 1.46 -3.26 -7.43
CA LEU A 154 1.90 -1.89 -7.16
C LEU A 154 1.22 -0.88 -8.09
N TRP A 155 1.03 -1.24 -9.36
CA TRP A 155 0.25 -0.40 -10.29
C TRP A 155 -1.21 -0.34 -9.90
N MET A 156 -1.77 -1.47 -9.47
CA MET A 156 -3.13 -1.53 -8.94
C MET A 156 -3.30 -0.58 -7.76
N SER A 157 -2.36 -0.65 -6.80
CA SER A 157 -2.32 0.20 -5.61
C SER A 157 -2.25 1.68 -5.95
N LEU A 158 -1.30 2.06 -6.82
CA LEU A 158 -1.15 3.43 -7.31
C LEU A 158 -2.40 3.94 -8.03
N SER A 159 -3.06 3.09 -8.82
CA SER A 159 -4.22 3.49 -9.61
C SER A 159 -5.51 3.67 -8.78
N ARG A 160 -5.54 3.17 -7.54
CA ARG A 160 -6.75 3.09 -6.71
C ARG A 160 -6.56 3.66 -5.30
N ASP A 161 -5.56 4.51 -5.11
CA ASP A 161 -5.18 5.10 -3.83
C ASP A 161 -5.13 4.09 -2.67
N LEU A 162 -4.47 2.96 -2.89
CA LEU A 162 -4.28 1.95 -1.86
C LEU A 162 -2.96 2.13 -1.10
N THR A 163 -2.73 1.35 -0.05
CA THR A 163 -1.59 1.52 0.87
C THR A 163 -0.33 0.74 0.48
N GLU A 164 -0.38 -0.15 -0.50
CA GLU A 164 0.71 -1.10 -0.80
C GLU A 164 2.00 -0.42 -1.28
N CYS A 165 1.91 0.68 -2.04
CA CYS A 165 3.12 1.35 -2.51
C CYS A 165 3.96 1.88 -1.35
N ILE A 166 3.34 2.57 -0.38
CA ILE A 166 4.04 3.07 0.81
C ILE A 166 4.45 1.91 1.74
N GLU A 167 3.63 0.86 1.87
CA GLU A 167 3.96 -0.35 2.62
C GLU A 167 5.26 -1.01 2.10
N VAL A 168 5.31 -1.29 0.80
CA VAL A 168 6.46 -1.94 0.16
C VAL A 168 7.69 -1.05 0.22
N LEU A 169 7.54 0.27 0.10
CA LEU A 169 8.64 1.21 0.28
C LEU A 169 9.28 1.05 1.66
N LEU A 170 8.46 1.10 2.71
CA LEU A 170 8.94 1.02 4.09
C LEU A 170 9.57 -0.34 4.38
N LEU A 171 8.98 -1.44 3.88
CA LEU A 171 9.57 -2.78 3.99
C LEU A 171 10.93 -2.88 3.30
N VAL A 172 11.06 -2.37 2.08
CA VAL A 172 12.32 -2.40 1.32
C VAL A 172 13.39 -1.56 2.01
N LEU A 173 13.05 -0.39 2.55
CA LEU A 173 13.97 0.46 3.31
C LEU A 173 14.34 -0.17 4.66
N ALA A 174 13.40 -0.83 5.35
CA ALA A 174 13.67 -1.58 6.56
C ALA A 174 14.65 -2.72 6.27
N LEU A 175 14.46 -3.44 5.16
CA LEU A 175 15.36 -4.51 4.73
C LEU A 175 16.76 -4.02 4.41
N LYS A 176 16.86 -2.89 3.72
CA LYS A 176 18.14 -2.21 3.50
C LYS A 176 18.82 -1.85 4.83
N SER A 177 18.07 -1.30 5.79
CA SER A 177 18.58 -0.93 7.11
C SER A 177 19.09 -2.13 7.91
N LEU A 178 18.43 -3.29 7.77
CA LEU A 178 18.87 -4.55 8.37
C LEU A 178 20.20 -5.02 7.80
N PHE A 179 20.37 -4.97 6.47
CA PHE A 179 21.64 -5.30 5.81
C PHE A 179 22.78 -4.32 6.14
N GLU A 180 22.44 -3.05 6.34
CA GLU A 180 23.40 -2.00 6.72
C GLU A 180 23.67 -1.91 8.23
N ASN A 181 23.09 -2.81 9.04
CA ASN A 181 23.22 -2.82 10.51
C ASN A 181 22.74 -1.53 11.21
N ARG A 182 21.79 -0.81 10.60
CA ARG A 182 21.22 0.43 11.14
C ARG A 182 19.97 0.14 11.97
N LEU A 183 20.15 -0.32 13.21
CA LEU A 183 19.04 -0.77 14.08
C LEU A 183 17.96 0.29 14.28
N TYR A 184 18.33 1.53 14.63
CA TYR A 184 17.35 2.60 14.87
C TYR A 184 16.50 2.91 13.65
N LEU A 185 17.12 2.93 12.46
CA LEU A 185 16.42 3.15 11.21
C LEU A 185 15.51 1.97 10.85
N PHE A 186 15.98 0.74 11.09
CA PHE A 186 15.16 -0.47 10.94
C PHE A 186 13.92 -0.44 11.84
N VAL A 187 14.08 -0.11 13.12
CA VAL A 187 12.97 -0.01 14.09
C VAL A 187 11.99 1.07 13.66
N PHE A 188 12.49 2.26 13.32
CA PHE A 188 11.65 3.37 12.87
C PHE A 188 10.82 3.01 11.63
N LEU A 189 11.47 2.50 10.58
CA LEU A 189 10.79 2.13 9.33
C LEU A 189 9.82 0.95 9.51
N SER A 190 10.17 -0.02 10.37
CA SER A 190 9.29 -1.15 10.69
C SER A 190 8.05 -0.69 11.46
N SER A 191 8.19 0.23 12.41
CA SER A 191 7.05 0.82 13.12
C SER A 191 6.09 1.51 12.15
N LEU A 192 6.63 2.26 11.19
CA LEU A 192 5.82 2.90 10.14
C LEU A 192 5.14 1.86 9.23
N ALA A 193 5.86 0.82 8.79
CA ALA A 193 5.30 -0.23 7.93
C ALA A 193 4.15 -1.00 8.60
N LEU A 194 4.21 -1.25 9.92
CA LEU A 194 3.10 -1.90 10.64
C LEU A 194 1.83 -1.04 10.66
N LEU A 195 1.95 0.29 10.53
CA LEU A 195 0.83 1.22 10.45
C LEU A 195 0.27 1.40 9.03
N THR A 196 0.87 0.78 7.99
CA THR A 196 0.29 0.77 6.63
C THR A 196 -0.59 -0.44 6.40
N ARG A 197 -0.14 -1.62 6.85
CA ARG A 197 -0.90 -2.87 6.82
C ARG A 197 -0.42 -3.84 7.90
N GLU A 198 -1.38 -4.50 8.52
CA GLU A 198 -1.16 -5.53 9.53
C GLU A 198 -0.42 -6.77 8.98
N THR A 199 -0.52 -7.05 7.68
CA THR A 199 0.16 -8.18 7.01
C THR A 199 1.69 -8.07 7.02
N THR A 200 2.22 -6.85 7.14
CA THR A 200 3.67 -6.61 7.22
C THR A 200 4.31 -7.24 8.45
N ILE A 201 3.52 -7.56 9.49
CA ILE A 201 3.99 -8.16 10.74
C ILE A 201 4.76 -9.46 10.51
N ILE A 202 4.40 -10.23 9.48
CA ILE A 202 5.08 -11.49 9.15
C ILE A 202 6.52 -11.21 8.70
N PHE A 203 6.70 -10.24 7.78
CA PHE A 203 8.02 -9.88 7.25
C PHE A 203 8.88 -9.21 8.33
N ILE A 204 8.30 -8.27 9.08
CA ILE A 204 9.01 -7.57 10.15
C ILE A 204 9.37 -8.53 11.29
N GLY A 205 8.48 -9.46 11.64
CA GLY A 205 8.75 -10.54 12.60
C GLY A 205 9.93 -11.40 12.18
N ALA A 206 9.96 -11.86 10.93
CA ALA A 206 11.07 -12.63 10.39
C ALA A 206 12.40 -11.84 10.40
N MET A 207 12.37 -10.58 9.98
CA MET A 207 13.53 -9.70 9.99
C MET A 207 14.07 -9.44 11.40
N THR A 208 13.17 -9.16 12.35
CA THR A 208 13.50 -9.00 13.77
C THR A 208 14.11 -10.27 14.34
N ALA A 209 13.57 -11.45 14.02
CA ALA A 209 14.13 -12.73 14.45
C ALA A 209 15.54 -12.97 13.89
N ILE A 210 15.77 -12.67 12.61
CA ILE A 210 17.10 -12.75 11.98
C ILE A 210 18.09 -11.80 12.68
N TRP A 211 17.67 -10.57 12.96
CA TRP A 211 18.51 -9.59 13.64
C TRP A 211 18.87 -10.06 15.05
N PHE A 212 17.88 -10.52 15.81
CA PHE A 212 18.05 -11.05 17.16
C PHE A 212 19.00 -12.25 17.19
N TRP A 213 18.82 -13.21 16.27
CA TRP A 213 19.73 -14.35 16.12
C TRP A 213 21.17 -13.90 15.94
N ARG A 214 21.40 -12.98 14.99
CA ARG A 214 22.73 -12.45 14.69
C ARG A 214 23.35 -11.74 15.89
N ASP A 215 22.56 -10.96 16.64
CA ASP A 215 23.05 -10.22 17.80
C ASP A 215 23.39 -11.14 18.98
N MET A 216 22.59 -12.19 19.20
CA MET A 216 22.86 -13.18 20.23
C MET A 216 24.16 -13.96 19.99
N SER A 217 24.46 -14.29 18.73
CA SER A 217 25.73 -14.91 18.33
C SER A 217 26.94 -13.97 18.40
N SER A 218 26.75 -12.67 18.61
CA SER A 218 27.84 -11.70 18.64
C SER A 218 28.59 -11.69 19.99
N PRO A 219 29.90 -11.34 20.01
CA PRO A 219 30.70 -11.24 21.24
C PRO A 219 30.42 -9.94 22.03
N GLN A 220 29.33 -9.24 21.75
CA GLN A 220 28.99 -7.98 22.40
C GLN A 220 28.65 -8.15 23.90
N LEU A 221 28.88 -7.11 24.68
CA LEU A 221 28.48 -7.04 26.09
C LEU A 221 26.97 -7.22 26.25
N LEU A 222 26.54 -7.93 27.31
CA LEU A 222 25.13 -8.24 27.59
C LEU A 222 24.22 -7.00 27.59
N ARG A 223 24.71 -5.85 28.08
CA ARG A 223 23.94 -4.59 28.10
C ARG A 223 23.46 -4.16 26.71
N TYR A 224 24.30 -4.32 25.68
CA TYR A 224 23.93 -3.94 24.31
C TYR A 224 22.91 -4.91 23.73
N LYS A 225 23.04 -6.21 24.01
CA LYS A 225 22.06 -7.23 23.59
C LYS A 225 20.68 -6.96 24.16
N ILE A 226 20.60 -6.61 25.45
CA ILE A 226 19.33 -6.27 26.11
C ILE A 226 18.73 -5.01 25.47
N GLN A 227 19.53 -3.95 25.32
CA GLN A 227 19.08 -2.70 24.69
C GLN A 227 18.54 -2.94 23.27
N ASN A 228 19.27 -3.69 22.45
CA ASN A 228 18.87 -3.98 21.09
C ASN A 228 17.58 -4.82 21.03
N SER A 229 17.46 -5.81 21.92
CA SER A 229 16.27 -6.65 22.03
C SER A 229 15.03 -5.84 22.42
N LEU A 230 15.19 -4.88 23.34
CA LEU A 230 14.12 -3.95 23.70
C LEU A 230 13.74 -3.02 22.54
N LEU A 231 14.73 -2.53 21.78
CA LEU A 231 14.44 -1.70 20.61
C LEU A 231 13.68 -2.47 19.52
N LEU A 232 13.99 -3.75 19.32
CA LEU A 232 13.32 -4.60 18.35
C LEU A 232 11.85 -4.90 18.67
N THR A 233 11.42 -4.76 19.93
CA THR A 233 10.00 -4.95 20.31
C THR A 233 9.15 -3.71 20.06
N VAL A 234 9.77 -2.53 19.92
CA VAL A 234 9.08 -1.23 19.75
C VAL A 234 8.04 -1.24 18.62
N PRO A 235 8.30 -1.75 17.40
CA PRO A 235 7.31 -1.74 16.32
C PRO A 235 6.02 -2.50 16.69
N PHE A 236 6.16 -3.63 17.39
CA PHE A 236 5.02 -4.46 17.79
C PHE A 236 4.23 -3.82 18.93
N LEU A 237 4.92 -3.19 19.89
CA LEU A 237 4.29 -2.43 20.96
C LEU A 237 3.49 -1.25 20.39
N LEU A 238 4.05 -0.52 19.43
CA LEU A 238 3.38 0.58 18.75
C LEU A 238 2.14 0.12 17.99
N LEU A 239 2.22 -0.98 17.22
CA LEU A 239 1.05 -1.55 16.56
C LEU A 239 -0.02 -1.98 17.56
N SER A 240 0.38 -2.64 18.65
CA SER A 240 -0.54 -3.13 19.68
C SER A 240 -1.23 -1.97 20.39
N PHE A 241 -0.47 -0.92 20.73
CA PHE A 241 -0.99 0.31 21.31
C PHE A 241 -1.97 1.02 20.37
N TRP A 242 -1.65 1.14 19.09
CA TRP A 242 -2.56 1.72 18.10
C TRP A 242 -3.87 0.91 18.00
N LYS A 243 -3.79 -0.41 17.95
CA LYS A 243 -4.98 -1.28 17.96
C LYS A 243 -5.81 -1.11 19.23
N LEU A 244 -5.18 -0.96 20.40
CA LEU A 244 -5.89 -0.70 21.66
C LEU A 244 -6.64 0.63 21.61
N ILE A 245 -6.04 1.69 21.07
CA ILE A 245 -6.73 2.97 20.87
C ILE A 245 -7.98 2.75 20.00
N LEU A 246 -7.84 2.09 18.85
CA LEU A 246 -8.96 1.84 17.95
C LEU A 246 -10.09 1.02 18.60
N LEU A 247 -9.75 0.03 19.42
CA LEU A 247 -10.73 -0.77 20.16
C LEU A 247 -11.51 0.05 21.19
N HIS A 248 -10.89 1.07 21.79
CA HIS A 248 -11.55 1.94 22.78
C HIS A 248 -12.30 3.10 22.12
N SER A 249 -11.84 3.57 20.96
CA SER A 249 -12.40 4.74 20.28
C SER A 249 -13.62 4.41 19.43
N TYR A 250 -13.76 3.18 18.93
CA TYR A 250 -14.91 2.78 18.13
C TYR A 250 -15.98 2.03 18.94
N PRO A 251 -17.27 2.20 18.61
CA PRO A 251 -18.35 1.41 19.20
C PRO A 251 -18.17 -0.09 18.95
N SER A 252 -18.56 -0.92 19.91
CA SER A 252 -18.44 -2.38 19.83
C SER A 252 -19.17 -3.00 18.63
N SER A 253 -20.22 -2.35 18.12
CA SER A 253 -20.97 -2.75 16.92
C SER A 253 -20.16 -2.68 15.62
N GLU A 254 -19.07 -1.91 15.59
CA GLU A 254 -18.22 -1.75 14.41
C GLU A 254 -16.98 -2.66 14.42
N LEU A 255 -16.77 -3.36 15.54
CA LEU A 255 -15.71 -4.36 15.73
C LEU A 255 -16.09 -5.69 15.05
N VAL A 256 -16.40 -5.67 13.76
CA VAL A 256 -16.68 -6.89 13.00
C VAL A 256 -15.36 -7.57 12.62
N SER A 257 -15.25 -8.87 12.90
CA SER A 257 -14.08 -9.67 12.54
C SER A 257 -13.98 -9.86 11.02
N ALA A 258 -12.83 -9.49 10.44
CA ALA A 258 -12.50 -9.68 9.01
C ALA A 258 -12.40 -11.16 8.55
N SER A 259 -12.95 -12.10 9.32
CA SER A 259 -12.93 -13.54 9.08
C SER A 259 -13.78 -13.99 7.90
N SER A 260 -14.61 -13.12 7.32
CA SER A 260 -15.49 -13.45 6.18
C SER A 260 -14.75 -13.65 4.85
N ASN A 261 -13.48 -13.24 4.73
CA ASN A 261 -12.70 -13.29 3.49
C ASN A 261 -11.57 -14.34 3.49
N ILE A 262 -11.43 -15.14 4.56
CA ILE A 262 -10.44 -16.22 4.60
C ILE A 262 -11.02 -17.39 3.79
N THR A 263 -10.63 -17.47 2.52
CA THR A 263 -10.92 -18.63 1.66
C THR A 263 -9.64 -19.43 1.44
N PHE A 264 -9.79 -20.69 1.03
CA PHE A 264 -8.63 -21.52 0.71
C PHE A 264 -7.78 -20.86 -0.39
N PRO A 265 -6.43 -21.01 -0.32
CA PRO A 265 -5.56 -20.49 -1.38
C PRO A 265 -6.02 -21.00 -2.75
N PHE A 266 -5.90 -20.15 -3.77
CA PHE A 266 -6.37 -20.40 -5.15
C PHE A 266 -7.89 -20.50 -5.34
N ASN A 267 -8.73 -20.32 -4.31
CA ASN A 267 -10.18 -20.34 -4.48
C ASN A 267 -10.68 -19.25 -5.45
N GLY A 268 -10.06 -18.06 -5.44
CA GLY A 268 -10.33 -17.01 -6.41
C GLY A 268 -10.05 -17.45 -7.85
N LEU A 269 -8.90 -18.10 -8.09
CA LEU A 269 -8.55 -18.64 -9.42
C LEU A 269 -9.53 -19.73 -9.85
N TYR A 270 -9.87 -20.66 -8.94
CA TYR A 270 -10.88 -21.68 -9.18
C TYR A 270 -12.24 -21.07 -9.55
N MET A 271 -12.69 -20.05 -8.82
CA MET A 271 -13.92 -19.33 -9.12
C MET A 271 -13.85 -18.59 -10.46
N SER A 272 -12.74 -17.94 -10.80
CA SER A 272 -12.52 -17.32 -12.11
C SER A 272 -12.56 -18.35 -13.26
N PHE A 273 -12.00 -19.55 -13.07
CA PHE A 273 -12.11 -20.65 -14.03
C PHE A 273 -13.54 -21.19 -14.14
N LYS A 274 -14.30 -21.21 -13.04
CA LYS A 274 -15.69 -21.67 -13.03
C LYS A 274 -16.64 -20.66 -13.70
N ILE A 275 -16.42 -19.36 -13.46
CA ILE A 275 -17.16 -18.26 -14.08
C ILE A 275 -16.87 -18.21 -15.58
N SER A 276 -15.61 -18.33 -16.01
CA SER A 276 -15.27 -18.40 -17.42
C SER A 276 -15.93 -19.60 -18.11
N LYS A 277 -15.88 -20.81 -17.53
CA LYS A 277 -16.61 -21.99 -18.04
C LYS A 277 -18.13 -21.75 -18.16
N LYS A 278 -18.74 -21.04 -17.23
CA LYS A 278 -20.18 -20.70 -17.28
C LYS A 278 -20.48 -19.69 -18.39
N LEU A 279 -19.61 -18.71 -18.62
CA LEU A 279 -19.70 -17.75 -19.73
C LEU A 279 -19.51 -18.43 -21.09
N TYR A 280 -18.54 -19.35 -21.22
CA TYR A 280 -18.36 -20.16 -22.45
C TYR A 280 -19.61 -20.97 -22.80
N ARG A 281 -20.27 -21.55 -21.80
CA ARG A 281 -21.51 -22.32 -21.98
C ARG A 281 -22.72 -21.48 -22.37
N ILE A 282 -22.78 -20.22 -21.94
CA ILE A 282 -23.90 -19.32 -22.22
C ILE A 282 -23.75 -18.66 -23.60
N PHE A 283 -22.52 -18.38 -24.04
CA PHE A 283 -22.27 -17.65 -25.29
C PHE A 283 -21.84 -18.51 -26.48
N GLY A 284 -21.70 -19.84 -26.35
CA GLY A 284 -21.41 -20.73 -27.47
C GLY A 284 -20.11 -20.38 -28.23
N LEU A 285 -19.11 -19.85 -27.53
CA LEU A 285 -17.85 -19.39 -28.12
C LEU A 285 -16.78 -20.49 -28.04
N ASP A 286 -17.00 -21.61 -28.72
CA ASP A 286 -16.02 -22.70 -28.80
C ASP A 286 -14.84 -22.40 -29.75
N ARG A 287 -14.72 -21.19 -30.33
CA ARG A 287 -13.74 -20.89 -31.40
C ARG A 287 -12.89 -19.63 -31.32
N PHE A 288 -12.84 -18.89 -30.21
CA PHE A 288 -11.92 -17.74 -30.10
C PHE A 288 -11.14 -17.74 -28.79
N SER A 289 -10.02 -18.45 -28.79
CA SER A 289 -9.13 -18.69 -27.64
C SER A 289 -8.23 -17.51 -27.21
N HIS A 290 -8.33 -16.32 -27.82
CA HIS A 290 -7.28 -15.30 -27.63
C HIS A 290 -7.72 -13.88 -27.24
N LEU A 291 -9.01 -13.57 -27.07
CA LEU A 291 -9.45 -12.18 -26.79
C LEU A 291 -9.99 -11.92 -25.37
N ALA A 292 -10.11 -12.93 -24.51
CA ALA A 292 -10.73 -12.77 -23.19
C ALA A 292 -9.87 -12.05 -22.13
N ILE A 293 -8.56 -11.85 -22.37
CA ILE A 293 -7.68 -11.18 -21.39
C ILE A 293 -7.89 -9.66 -21.36
N LEU A 294 -8.38 -9.06 -22.46
CA LEU A 294 -8.58 -7.61 -22.54
C LEU A 294 -9.88 -7.12 -21.89
N HIS A 295 -10.87 -7.99 -21.66
CA HIS A 295 -12.18 -7.55 -21.14
C HIS A 295 -12.26 -7.47 -19.61
N ILE A 296 -11.23 -7.94 -18.90
CA ILE A 296 -11.12 -7.83 -17.43
C ILE A 296 -10.62 -6.43 -17.01
N TRP A 297 -10.07 -5.65 -17.94
CA TRP A 297 -9.57 -4.29 -17.67
C TRP A 297 -10.63 -3.19 -17.74
N SER A 298 -11.86 -3.48 -18.18
CA SER A 298 -12.88 -2.44 -18.45
C SER A 298 -14.18 -2.57 -17.63
N ARG A 299 -14.22 -3.40 -16.58
CA ARG A 299 -15.37 -3.45 -15.67
C ARG A 299 -14.92 -3.59 -14.22
N ASN A 300 -15.49 -2.68 -13.42
CA ASN A 300 -15.45 -2.53 -11.96
C ASN A 300 -14.24 -1.76 -11.45
#